data_AF-A0A7R8WDW0-F1
#
_entry.id   AF-A0A7R8WDW0-F1
#
_cell.length_a   1.000
_cell.length_b   1.000
_cell.length_c   1.000
_cell.angle_alpha   90.00
_cell.angle_beta   90.00
_cell.angle_gamma   90.00
#
_symmetry.space_group_name_H-M   'P 1'
#
loop_
_entity.id
_entity.type
_entity.pdbx_description
1 polymer ?
#
loop_
_entity_poly.entity_id
_entity_poly.type
_entity_poly.pdbx_seq_one_letter_code
_entity_poly.pdbx_strand_id
1 'polypeptide(L)'
;MSKAVSSVHVRQSFKNFFHQRKHVIGRSSSIVPWNDPSLAFVNAGMNQFKRVFLGEELAPHPRLVNCQKCIRVGGKHNDLDAVGRSRRHHSFFEMLGNWSFGDYGKKEACSMAWEFLTAELGIPASNLHVTVFQGSDHFPRDEEVERIWEDIGVPRERIFARDERENFWSMGLTGPCGPCTEIHLRQSDGKELELWNIVFMGWDKQLGDGIPTFSKLGSFCIDTGLGLERLVATLEGGDSNYDTDLFQPILRRLQELTGGPSYSGLFANSAATGDEQPSDLSKDEAYRLIADHARMVTVALSDGMFPDACQKLRHVIWRAFHRLEKQFDVDAGSTANILIELSKVVESILSPEYPEISRSRRIQEILVHEEMVYRRLNSRAQELRPHLPKRVAETLELDKIHECPGILEAIADVNRIIKAGELKTRVDGSQYVPPETLGRLHRSYNVSMEKLFAILDWKSLDYDPTGWHIEDAKQEAVPLADPFLSAALAFEKVASNDQSQSPTEDDWKYQATWTSDGKVRIEPLRCTVVFAQPIRDDQLEDGRVINAGDNG
;
A
#
# COMPACT_ATOMS: atom_id res chain seq x y z
N MET A 1 -35.17 -3.66 -9.18
CA MET A 1 -34.33 -2.99 -8.19
C MET A 1 -33.48 -4.07 -7.54
N SER A 2 -32.22 -4.24 -7.97
CA SER A 2 -31.28 -5.09 -7.22
C SER A 2 -31.12 -4.48 -5.83
N LYS A 3 -31.08 -5.32 -4.79
CA LYS A 3 -30.72 -4.85 -3.44
C LYS A 3 -29.34 -4.17 -3.55
N ALA A 4 -29.21 -2.96 -3.02
CA ALA A 4 -27.89 -2.33 -2.87
C ALA A 4 -26.97 -3.28 -2.10
N VAL A 5 -25.79 -3.58 -2.67
CA VAL A 5 -24.87 -4.56 -2.13
C VAL A 5 -23.83 -3.83 -1.27
N SER A 6 -23.98 -3.91 0.05
CA SER A 6 -23.05 -3.25 0.98
C SER A 6 -21.62 -3.83 0.88
N SER A 7 -20.61 -3.00 1.13
CA SER A 7 -19.20 -3.41 1.24
C SER A 7 -18.97 -4.57 2.21
N VAL A 8 -19.68 -4.59 3.34
CA VAL A 8 -19.64 -5.68 4.33
C VAL A 8 -20.06 -7.02 3.69
N HIS A 9 -21.15 -7.00 2.93
CA HIS A 9 -21.61 -8.19 2.22
C HIS A 9 -20.59 -8.65 1.18
N VAL A 10 -20.06 -7.73 0.35
CA VAL A 10 -19.06 -8.08 -0.68
C VAL A 10 -17.82 -8.73 -0.05
N ARG A 11 -17.28 -8.14 1.02
CA ARG A 11 -16.12 -8.68 1.75
C ARG A 11 -16.40 -10.08 2.30
N GLN A 12 -17.57 -10.28 2.90
CA GLN A 12 -17.93 -11.58 3.47
C GLN A 12 -18.20 -12.63 2.40
N SER A 13 -18.86 -12.27 1.29
CA SER A 13 -19.11 -13.17 0.16
C SER A 13 -17.79 -13.65 -0.46
N PHE A 14 -16.81 -12.77 -0.63
CA PHE A 14 -15.47 -13.15 -1.08
C PHE A 14 -14.81 -14.17 -0.15
N LYS A 15 -14.74 -13.88 1.15
CA LYS A 15 -14.15 -14.79 2.14
C LYS A 15 -14.86 -16.14 2.17
N ASN A 16 -16.20 -16.14 2.17
CA ASN A 16 -17.01 -17.35 2.20
C ASN A 16 -16.82 -18.20 0.94
N PHE A 17 -16.79 -17.57 -0.24
CA PHE A 17 -16.58 -18.24 -1.52
C PHE A 17 -15.27 -19.03 -1.55
N PHE A 18 -14.17 -18.42 -1.09
CA PHE A 18 -12.87 -19.09 -1.02
C PHE A 18 -12.77 -20.07 0.15
N HIS A 19 -13.45 -19.81 1.26
CA HIS A 19 -13.52 -20.75 2.38
C HIS A 19 -14.17 -22.07 1.97
N GLN A 20 -15.25 -22.04 1.19
CA GLN A 20 -15.88 -23.22 0.59
C GLN A 20 -14.92 -23.98 -0.35
N ARG A 21 -13.90 -23.30 -0.88
CA ARG A 21 -12.82 -23.86 -1.72
C ARG A 21 -11.55 -24.15 -0.92
N LYS A 22 -11.71 -24.45 0.38
CA LYS A 22 -10.66 -24.88 1.32
C LYS A 22 -9.58 -23.83 1.61
N HIS A 23 -9.84 -22.55 1.35
CA HIS A 23 -8.96 -21.49 1.84
C HIS A 23 -9.23 -21.23 3.32
N VAL A 24 -8.17 -21.06 4.10
CA VAL A 24 -8.30 -20.58 5.48
C VAL A 24 -8.40 -19.06 5.44
N ILE A 25 -9.38 -18.51 6.18
CA ILE A 25 -9.56 -17.07 6.30
C ILE A 25 -8.47 -16.52 7.23
N GLY A 26 -7.53 -15.78 6.66
CA GLY A 26 -6.51 -15.05 7.39
C GLY A 26 -6.99 -13.66 7.83
N ARG A 27 -6.34 -13.10 8.85
CA ARG A 27 -6.49 -11.67 9.18
C ARG A 27 -5.64 -10.81 8.24
N SER A 28 -6.00 -9.54 8.09
CA SER A 28 -5.10 -8.53 7.54
C SER A 28 -3.86 -8.40 8.44
N SER A 29 -2.69 -8.17 7.85
CA SER A 29 -1.54 -7.68 8.60
C SER A 29 -1.71 -6.21 8.96
N SER A 30 -0.89 -5.73 9.90
CA SER A 30 -0.65 -4.29 10.10
C SER A 30 -0.22 -3.65 8.77
N ILE A 31 -0.56 -2.37 8.59
CA ILE A 31 -0.02 -1.55 7.49
C ILE A 31 1.48 -1.27 7.66
N VAL A 32 2.02 -1.41 8.88
CA VAL A 32 3.45 -1.32 9.17
C VAL A 32 4.09 -2.65 8.76
N PRO A 33 5.00 -2.68 7.77
CA PRO A 33 5.62 -3.92 7.34
C PRO A 33 6.42 -4.56 8.48
N TRP A 34 6.15 -5.83 8.74
CA TRP A 34 6.89 -6.59 9.74
C TRP A 34 8.22 -7.11 9.16
N ASN A 35 9.35 -6.69 9.74
CA ASN A 35 10.70 -7.11 9.32
C ASN A 35 10.98 -6.97 7.81
N ASP A 36 10.25 -6.09 7.12
CA ASP A 36 10.52 -5.77 5.73
C ASP A 36 10.83 -4.28 5.59
N PRO A 37 12.10 -3.93 5.70
CA PRO A 37 12.47 -2.54 5.79
C PRO A 37 12.65 -1.91 4.40
N SER A 38 12.39 -2.69 3.32
CA SER A 38 12.29 -2.20 1.93
C SER A 38 10.93 -1.55 1.62
N LEU A 39 9.94 -1.74 2.48
CA LEU A 39 8.60 -1.20 2.32
C LEU A 39 8.32 -0.11 3.36
N ALA A 40 7.73 1.00 2.92
CA ALA A 40 7.23 2.03 3.84
C ALA A 40 5.87 1.66 4.43
N PHE A 41 5.06 0.95 3.64
CA PHE A 41 3.72 0.48 4.01
C PHE A 41 3.44 -0.85 3.31
N VAL A 42 2.55 -1.65 3.89
CA VAL A 42 1.91 -2.77 3.19
C VAL A 42 1.05 -2.20 2.07
N ASN A 43 1.41 -2.51 0.82
CA ASN A 43 0.79 -1.98 -0.40
C ASN A 43 -0.03 -3.04 -1.15
N ALA A 44 0.04 -4.30 -0.72
CA ALA A 44 -0.68 -5.45 -1.26
C ALA A 44 -0.87 -6.56 -0.20
N GLY A 45 -1.88 -7.42 -0.39
CA GLY A 45 -2.14 -8.57 0.49
C GLY A 45 -0.96 -9.52 0.67
N MET A 46 -0.16 -9.68 -0.39
CA MET A 46 0.99 -10.58 -0.46
C MET A 46 2.17 -10.18 0.42
N ASN A 47 2.28 -8.92 0.89
CA ASN A 47 3.48 -8.47 1.60
C ASN A 47 3.76 -9.30 2.86
N GLN A 48 2.72 -9.71 3.58
CA GLN A 48 2.84 -10.56 4.78
C GLN A 48 3.31 -11.99 4.47
N PHE A 49 3.29 -12.39 3.20
CA PHE A 49 3.72 -13.70 2.73
C PHE A 49 5.03 -13.63 1.92
N LYS A 50 5.71 -12.48 1.87
CA LYS A 50 6.98 -12.29 1.12
C LYS A 50 7.97 -13.43 1.38
N ARG A 51 8.23 -13.71 2.66
CA ARG A 51 9.19 -14.72 3.11
C ARG A 51 8.74 -16.15 2.79
N VAL A 52 7.42 -16.37 2.70
CA VAL A 52 6.85 -17.64 2.22
C VAL A 52 7.13 -17.81 0.72
N PHE A 53 6.91 -16.78 -0.10
CA PHE A 53 7.21 -16.84 -1.54
C PHE A 53 8.69 -17.08 -1.81
N LEU A 54 9.57 -16.45 -1.01
CA LEU A 54 11.02 -16.62 -1.09
C LEU A 54 11.51 -17.99 -0.56
N GLY A 55 10.63 -18.79 0.06
CA GLY A 55 10.99 -20.07 0.66
C GLY A 55 11.80 -19.94 1.96
N GLU A 56 11.84 -18.75 2.56
CA GLU A 56 12.49 -18.49 3.85
C GLU A 56 11.63 -18.93 5.04
N GLU A 57 10.31 -18.98 4.84
CA GLU A 57 9.33 -19.41 5.83
C GLU A 57 8.33 -20.41 5.21
N LEU A 58 7.79 -21.30 6.05
CA LEU A 58 6.72 -22.19 5.64
C LEU A 58 5.38 -21.44 5.59
N ALA A 59 4.58 -21.73 4.57
CA ALA A 59 3.21 -21.24 4.52
C ALA A 59 2.41 -21.75 5.73
N PRO A 60 1.64 -20.89 6.43
CA PRO A 60 0.84 -21.33 7.57
C PRO A 60 -0.31 -22.25 7.15
N HIS A 61 -0.76 -22.13 5.89
CA HIS A 61 -1.71 -23.04 5.26
C HIS A 61 -1.49 -23.01 3.73
N PRO A 62 -1.68 -24.11 2.99
CA PRO A 62 -1.47 -24.14 1.53
C PRO A 62 -2.37 -23.19 0.73
N ARG A 63 -3.54 -22.83 1.29
CA ARG A 63 -4.53 -21.94 0.69
C ARG A 63 -5.00 -20.88 1.69
N LEU A 64 -4.89 -19.59 1.39
CA LEU A 64 -5.32 -18.49 2.28
C LEU A 64 -6.22 -17.49 1.56
N VAL A 65 -7.14 -16.87 2.29
CA VAL A 65 -7.96 -15.76 1.79
C VAL A 65 -8.08 -14.68 2.87
N ASN A 66 -7.99 -13.40 2.51
CA ASN A 66 -8.29 -12.31 3.43
C ASN A 66 -8.76 -11.03 2.71
N CYS A 67 -8.96 -9.99 3.51
CA CYS A 67 -9.12 -8.61 3.06
C CYS A 67 -8.01 -7.80 3.74
N GLN A 68 -7.01 -7.36 2.98
CA GLN A 68 -5.83 -6.67 3.49
C GLN A 68 -6.02 -5.15 3.46
N LYS A 69 -5.66 -4.49 4.57
CA LYS A 69 -5.44 -3.04 4.63
C LYS A 69 -4.20 -2.65 3.81
N CYS A 70 -4.36 -1.80 2.79
CA CYS A 70 -3.26 -1.40 1.89
C CYS A 70 -3.11 0.12 1.83
N ILE A 71 -1.86 0.60 1.79
CA ILE A 71 -1.52 2.02 1.60
C ILE A 71 -0.58 2.20 0.40
N ARG A 72 -0.89 3.15 -0.48
CA ARG A 72 -0.11 3.49 -1.70
C ARG A 72 0.22 4.98 -1.77
N VAL A 73 1.15 5.41 -0.93
CA VAL A 73 1.62 6.81 -0.86
C VAL A 73 3.14 6.95 -1.05
N GLY A 74 3.76 6.03 -1.79
CA GLY A 74 5.19 6.13 -2.16
C GLY A 74 5.78 4.87 -2.76
N GLY A 75 7.01 4.98 -3.27
CA GLY A 75 7.69 3.91 -4.00
C GLY A 75 7.09 3.68 -5.39
N LYS A 76 7.27 2.48 -5.94
CA LYS A 76 6.71 2.07 -7.26
C LYS A 76 5.18 2.23 -7.34
N HIS A 77 4.48 2.03 -6.22
CA HIS A 77 3.03 2.09 -6.13
C HIS A 77 2.60 3.33 -5.33
N ASN A 78 2.56 4.49 -6.00
CA ASN A 78 2.21 5.77 -5.41
C ASN A 78 1.02 6.40 -6.12
N ASP A 79 -0.13 6.42 -5.45
CA ASP A 79 -1.40 6.93 -5.99
C ASP A 79 -1.75 8.32 -5.42
N LEU A 80 -0.90 8.88 -4.55
CA LEU A 80 -1.18 10.04 -3.71
C LEU A 80 -1.57 11.31 -4.51
N ASP A 81 -1.01 11.51 -5.70
CA ASP A 81 -1.31 12.68 -6.55
C ASP A 81 -2.65 12.55 -7.30
N ALA A 82 -3.13 11.32 -7.47
CA ALA A 82 -4.39 11.00 -8.13
C ALA A 82 -5.59 11.03 -7.16
N VAL A 83 -5.35 10.92 -5.85
CA VAL A 83 -6.38 10.98 -4.80
C VAL A 83 -7.19 12.27 -4.92
N GLY A 84 -8.51 12.14 -4.84
CA GLY A 84 -9.46 13.25 -4.96
C GLY A 84 -9.74 13.70 -6.40
N ARG A 85 -8.80 13.54 -7.33
CA ARG A 85 -8.97 13.85 -8.77
C ARG A 85 -9.52 12.67 -9.55
N SER A 86 -9.09 11.46 -9.19
CA SER A 86 -9.54 10.23 -9.81
C SER A 86 -10.76 9.64 -9.10
N ARG A 87 -11.59 8.92 -9.86
CA ARG A 87 -12.73 8.13 -9.35
C ARG A 87 -12.32 6.86 -8.59
N ARG A 88 -11.05 6.43 -8.73
CA ARG A 88 -10.61 5.05 -8.41
C ARG A 88 -9.38 4.94 -7.53
N HIS A 89 -8.57 6.00 -7.44
CA HIS A 89 -7.30 6.00 -6.72
C HIS A 89 -7.49 6.53 -5.30
N HIS A 90 -6.84 5.85 -4.37
CA HIS A 90 -6.97 6.04 -2.93
C HIS A 90 -5.59 5.96 -2.29
N SER A 91 -5.37 6.69 -1.19
CA SER A 91 -4.17 6.51 -0.38
C SER A 91 -4.26 5.23 0.45
N PHE A 92 -5.46 4.93 0.97
CA PHE A 92 -5.81 3.70 1.67
C PHE A 92 -6.94 2.98 0.96
N PHE A 93 -6.79 1.68 0.76
CA PHE A 93 -7.83 0.83 0.19
C PHE A 93 -7.76 -0.58 0.77
N GLU A 94 -8.81 -1.35 0.52
CA GLU A 94 -8.89 -2.75 0.94
C GLU A 94 -8.69 -3.69 -0.25
N MET A 95 -7.73 -4.60 -0.13
CA MET A 95 -7.43 -5.59 -1.15
C MET A 95 -7.97 -6.95 -0.73
N LEU A 96 -8.97 -7.45 -1.44
CA LEU A 96 -9.43 -8.83 -1.36
C LEU A 96 -8.41 -9.72 -2.09
N GLY A 97 -7.86 -10.71 -1.40
CA GLY A 97 -6.83 -11.58 -1.96
C GLY A 97 -7.00 -13.04 -1.57
N ASN A 98 -6.61 -13.92 -2.49
CA ASN A 98 -6.50 -15.35 -2.25
C ASN A 98 -5.14 -15.88 -2.73
N TRP A 99 -4.55 -16.79 -1.95
CA TRP A 99 -3.19 -17.29 -2.16
C TRP A 99 -3.15 -18.82 -2.24
N SER A 100 -2.30 -19.31 -3.13
CA SER A 100 -1.85 -20.70 -3.21
C SER A 100 -0.37 -20.76 -2.94
N PHE A 101 0.05 -21.60 -1.99
CA PHE A 101 1.46 -21.85 -1.71
C PHE A 101 1.79 -23.29 -2.12
N GLY A 102 2.12 -23.48 -3.40
CA GLY A 102 2.45 -24.80 -3.95
C GLY A 102 1.30 -25.80 -4.03
N ASP A 103 0.04 -25.34 -3.98
CA ASP A 103 -1.14 -26.20 -3.97
C ASP A 103 -1.86 -26.24 -5.33
N TYR A 104 -2.59 -25.18 -5.69
CA TYR A 104 -3.25 -25.04 -6.99
C TYR A 104 -2.49 -24.09 -7.93
N GLY A 105 -2.64 -24.31 -9.24
CA GLY A 105 -1.99 -23.55 -10.31
C GLY A 105 -2.91 -22.57 -11.04
N LYS A 106 -2.46 -22.11 -12.22
CA LYS A 106 -3.11 -21.05 -13.01
C LYS A 106 -4.58 -21.35 -13.35
N LYS A 107 -4.87 -22.58 -13.79
CA LYS A 107 -6.23 -22.99 -14.22
C LYS A 107 -7.27 -22.81 -13.12
N GLU A 108 -6.97 -23.28 -11.91
CA GLU A 108 -7.89 -23.18 -10.76
C GLU A 108 -8.02 -21.72 -10.31
N ALA A 109 -6.92 -20.96 -10.31
CA ALA A 109 -6.94 -19.53 -9.98
C ALA A 109 -7.88 -18.74 -10.90
N CYS A 110 -7.71 -18.85 -12.22
CA CYS A 110 -8.57 -18.16 -13.20
C CYS A 110 -10.03 -18.62 -13.11
N SER A 111 -10.27 -19.92 -12.94
CA SER A 111 -11.63 -20.49 -12.84
C SER A 111 -12.37 -19.95 -11.62
N MET A 112 -11.73 -19.93 -10.44
CA MET A 112 -12.33 -19.40 -9.21
C MET A 112 -12.60 -17.90 -9.32
N ALA A 113 -11.67 -17.12 -9.89
CA ALA A 113 -11.85 -15.69 -10.06
C ALA A 113 -13.03 -15.37 -10.99
N TRP A 114 -13.13 -16.09 -12.12
CA TRP A 114 -14.22 -15.94 -13.07
C TRP A 114 -15.57 -16.34 -12.47
N GLU A 115 -15.62 -17.47 -11.77
CA GLU A 115 -16.82 -17.97 -11.11
C GLU A 115 -17.31 -17.01 -10.03
N PHE A 116 -16.41 -16.44 -9.22
CA PHE A 116 -16.78 -15.45 -8.22
C PHE A 116 -17.42 -14.20 -8.86
N LEU A 117 -16.81 -13.63 -9.89
CA LEU A 117 -17.36 -12.44 -10.53
C LEU A 117 -18.68 -12.71 -11.26
N THR A 118 -18.78 -13.82 -11.98
CA THR A 118 -19.91 -14.09 -12.87
C THR A 118 -21.06 -14.85 -12.21
N ALA A 119 -20.76 -15.91 -11.44
CA ALA A 119 -21.77 -16.76 -10.84
C ALA A 119 -22.17 -16.28 -9.44
N GLU A 120 -21.19 -15.96 -8.56
CA GLU A 120 -21.47 -15.52 -7.19
C GLU A 120 -21.99 -14.07 -7.16
N LEU A 121 -21.32 -13.16 -7.87
CA LEU A 121 -21.69 -11.73 -7.89
C LEU A 121 -22.63 -11.33 -9.03
N GLY A 122 -22.85 -12.20 -10.01
CA GLY A 122 -23.78 -11.95 -11.11
C GLY A 122 -23.33 -10.87 -12.10
N ILE A 123 -22.03 -10.56 -12.17
CA ILE A 123 -21.51 -9.61 -13.17
C ILE A 123 -21.64 -10.25 -14.56
N PRO A 124 -22.32 -9.60 -15.52
CA PRO A 124 -22.48 -10.18 -16.85
C PRO A 124 -21.12 -10.45 -17.51
N ALA A 125 -20.85 -11.70 -17.87
CA ALA A 125 -19.65 -12.10 -18.61
C ALA A 125 -19.48 -11.32 -19.93
N SER A 126 -20.57 -10.79 -20.51
CA SER A 126 -20.55 -9.89 -21.67
C SER A 126 -19.74 -8.61 -21.45
N ASN A 127 -19.65 -8.16 -20.20
CA ASN A 127 -19.01 -6.90 -19.82
C ASN A 127 -17.56 -7.10 -19.36
N LEU A 128 -17.12 -8.36 -19.23
CA LEU A 128 -15.79 -8.71 -18.78
C LEU A 128 -14.90 -9.08 -19.97
N HIS A 129 -13.64 -8.71 -19.86
CA HIS A 129 -12.55 -9.18 -20.71
C HIS A 129 -11.32 -9.43 -19.86
N VAL A 130 -10.33 -10.13 -20.43
CA VAL A 130 -9.13 -10.54 -19.70
C VAL A 130 -7.87 -10.15 -20.47
N THR A 131 -6.80 -9.90 -19.74
CA THR A 131 -5.48 -9.62 -20.31
C THR A 131 -4.49 -10.74 -20.04
N VAL A 132 -3.56 -11.00 -20.96
CA VAL A 132 -2.53 -12.04 -20.83
C VAL A 132 -1.16 -11.49 -21.17
N PHE A 133 -0.12 -12.00 -20.51
CA PHE A 133 1.24 -11.55 -20.74
C PHE A 133 1.71 -11.90 -22.16
N GLN A 134 2.05 -10.87 -22.96
CA GLN A 134 2.44 -11.03 -24.35
C GLN A 134 3.89 -11.53 -24.53
N GLY A 135 4.69 -11.52 -23.47
CA GLY A 135 6.13 -11.78 -23.50
C GLY A 135 6.97 -10.50 -23.35
N SER A 136 8.22 -10.70 -22.96
CA SER A 136 9.27 -9.68 -22.92
C SER A 136 10.61 -10.30 -23.33
N ASP A 137 11.70 -9.52 -23.27
CA ASP A 137 13.04 -10.01 -23.54
C ASP A 137 13.48 -11.12 -22.56
N HIS A 138 12.89 -11.14 -21.35
CA HIS A 138 13.23 -12.10 -20.29
C HIS A 138 12.29 -13.29 -20.22
N PHE A 139 11.04 -13.15 -20.67
CA PHE A 139 9.99 -14.14 -20.46
C PHE A 139 9.15 -14.36 -21.73
N PRO A 140 8.81 -15.60 -22.08
CA PRO A 140 7.96 -15.87 -23.22
C PRO A 140 6.51 -15.40 -22.97
N ARG A 141 5.73 -15.30 -24.05
CA ARG A 141 4.27 -15.13 -23.98
C ARG A 141 3.63 -16.23 -23.13
N ASP A 142 2.64 -15.87 -22.32
CA ASP A 142 1.89 -16.84 -21.51
C ASP A 142 0.71 -17.47 -22.29
N GLU A 143 1.04 -18.33 -23.26
CA GLU A 143 0.04 -19.04 -24.06
C GLU A 143 -0.80 -20.04 -23.26
N GLU A 144 -0.29 -20.50 -22.11
CA GLU A 144 -1.03 -21.39 -21.21
C GLU A 144 -2.26 -20.67 -20.65
N VAL A 145 -2.09 -19.42 -20.22
CA VAL A 145 -3.18 -18.62 -19.66
C VAL A 145 -4.19 -18.21 -20.73
N GLU A 146 -3.74 -17.92 -21.95
CA GLU A 146 -4.64 -17.70 -23.10
C GLU A 146 -5.56 -18.90 -23.30
N ARG A 147 -5.01 -20.13 -23.32
CA ARG A 147 -5.80 -21.37 -23.44
C ARG A 147 -6.71 -21.61 -22.25
N ILE A 148 -6.26 -21.31 -21.02
CA ILE A 148 -7.10 -21.42 -19.81
C ILE A 148 -8.34 -20.52 -19.92
N TRP A 149 -8.19 -19.29 -20.42
CA TRP A 149 -9.32 -18.39 -20.59
C TRP A 149 -10.28 -18.84 -21.70
N GLU A 150 -9.75 -19.37 -22.81
CA GLU A 150 -10.58 -19.99 -23.85
C GLU A 150 -11.35 -21.20 -23.29
N ASP A 151 -10.72 -22.07 -22.50
CA ASP A 151 -11.34 -23.22 -21.83
C ASP A 151 -12.45 -22.81 -20.83
N ILE A 152 -12.27 -21.69 -20.13
CA ILE A 152 -13.29 -21.11 -19.24
C ILE A 152 -14.49 -20.57 -20.03
N GLY A 153 -14.33 -20.31 -21.33
CA GLY A 153 -15.36 -19.82 -22.23
C GLY A 153 -15.30 -18.31 -22.50
N VAL A 154 -14.16 -17.66 -22.23
CA VAL A 154 -13.94 -16.27 -22.63
C VAL A 154 -13.70 -16.22 -24.15
N PRO A 155 -14.49 -15.45 -24.91
CA PRO A 155 -14.29 -15.34 -26.36
C PRO A 155 -12.91 -14.76 -26.69
N ARG A 156 -12.28 -15.26 -27.75
CA ARG A 156 -10.92 -14.86 -28.16
C ARG A 156 -10.78 -13.35 -28.40
N GLU A 157 -11.83 -12.70 -28.89
CA GLU A 157 -11.89 -11.24 -29.09
C GLU A 157 -11.92 -10.41 -27.78
N ARG A 158 -12.00 -11.07 -26.63
CA ARG A 158 -11.93 -10.47 -25.28
C ARG A 158 -10.71 -10.95 -24.48
N ILE A 159 -9.75 -11.59 -25.13
CA ILE A 159 -8.47 -11.96 -24.54
C ILE A 159 -7.41 -11.07 -25.18
N PHE A 160 -6.90 -10.09 -24.43
CA PHE A 160 -5.96 -9.09 -24.93
C PHE A 160 -4.55 -9.35 -24.42
N ALA A 161 -3.58 -9.46 -25.31
CA ALA A 161 -2.18 -9.60 -24.91
C ALA A 161 -1.58 -8.23 -24.56
N ARG A 162 -0.96 -8.09 -23.38
CA ARG A 162 -0.31 -6.84 -22.94
C ARG A 162 1.16 -7.02 -22.57
N ASP A 163 1.88 -5.90 -22.56
CA ASP A 163 3.32 -5.85 -22.32
C ASP A 163 3.70 -6.09 -20.84
N GLU A 164 5.01 -6.04 -20.57
CA GLU A 164 5.56 -6.22 -19.22
C GLU A 164 5.10 -5.14 -18.22
N ARG A 165 4.66 -3.97 -18.69
CA ARG A 165 4.18 -2.92 -17.78
C ARG A 165 2.80 -3.23 -17.22
N GLU A 166 1.98 -3.95 -17.98
CA GLU A 166 0.60 -4.31 -17.59
C GLU A 166 0.51 -5.75 -17.05
N ASN A 167 1.14 -6.73 -17.70
CA ASN A 167 0.98 -8.14 -17.35
C ASN A 167 2.24 -8.83 -16.78
N PHE A 168 3.15 -8.06 -16.18
CA PHE A 168 4.23 -8.60 -15.35
C PHE A 168 4.31 -7.87 -14.02
N TRP A 169 3.97 -8.59 -12.95
CA TRP A 169 3.90 -8.01 -11.62
C TRP A 169 5.19 -8.22 -10.84
N SER A 170 5.64 -7.18 -10.12
CA SER A 170 6.75 -7.27 -9.16
C SER A 170 6.44 -6.47 -7.91
N MET A 171 6.84 -7.00 -6.75
CA MET A 171 6.59 -6.42 -5.42
C MET A 171 7.17 -5.02 -5.26
N GLY A 172 8.37 -4.84 -5.80
CA GLY A 172 9.10 -3.59 -5.86
C GLY A 172 10.16 -3.70 -6.94
N LEU A 173 11.28 -3.04 -6.72
CA LEU A 173 12.44 -3.20 -7.58
C LEU A 173 13.11 -4.58 -7.46
N THR A 174 13.06 -5.18 -6.27
CA THR A 174 13.50 -6.56 -5.99
C THR A 174 12.39 -7.36 -5.33
N GLY A 175 12.58 -8.68 -5.23
CA GLY A 175 11.66 -9.60 -4.56
C GLY A 175 10.81 -10.45 -5.53
N PRO A 176 9.82 -11.18 -4.99
CA PRO A 176 8.96 -12.07 -5.77
C PRO A 176 8.23 -11.35 -6.91
N CYS A 177 8.19 -12.00 -8.06
CA CYS A 177 7.57 -11.51 -9.29
C CYS A 177 7.10 -12.64 -10.22
N GLY A 178 6.31 -12.26 -11.22
CA GLY A 178 5.90 -13.17 -12.29
C GLY A 178 4.91 -12.54 -13.27
N PRO A 179 4.61 -13.24 -14.38
CA PRO A 179 3.54 -12.84 -15.28
C PRO A 179 2.20 -12.86 -14.53
N CYS A 180 1.28 -12.02 -14.97
CA CYS A 180 -0.06 -11.98 -14.41
C CYS A 180 -1.12 -11.89 -15.51
N THR A 181 -2.36 -12.13 -15.11
CA THR A 181 -3.56 -11.90 -15.93
C THR A 181 -4.51 -11.03 -15.13
N GLU A 182 -5.20 -10.12 -15.81
CA GLU A 182 -6.15 -9.22 -15.16
C GLU A 182 -7.53 -9.39 -15.76
N ILE A 183 -8.56 -9.27 -14.93
CA ILE A 183 -9.96 -9.22 -15.33
C ILE A 183 -10.42 -7.76 -15.31
N HIS A 184 -10.92 -7.31 -16.45
CA HIS A 184 -11.33 -5.93 -16.68
C HIS A 184 -12.82 -5.85 -16.98
N LEU A 185 -13.48 -4.82 -16.45
CA LEU A 185 -14.86 -4.47 -16.76
C LEU A 185 -14.90 -3.36 -17.79
N ARG A 186 -15.68 -3.56 -18.86
CA ARG A 186 -16.06 -2.49 -19.78
C ARG A 186 -17.23 -1.70 -19.22
N GLN A 187 -16.99 -0.43 -18.91
CA GLN A 187 -18.01 0.48 -18.39
C GLN A 187 -18.90 1.02 -19.53
N SER A 188 -20.04 1.60 -19.18
CA SER A 188 -21.02 2.14 -20.14
C SER A 188 -20.49 3.30 -20.98
N ASP A 189 -19.50 4.02 -20.50
CA ASP A 189 -18.81 5.11 -21.21
C ASP A 189 -17.66 4.62 -22.11
N GLY A 190 -17.48 3.30 -22.23
CA GLY A 190 -16.44 2.67 -23.02
C GLY A 190 -15.07 2.58 -22.33
N LYS A 191 -14.92 3.09 -21.10
CA LYS A 191 -13.68 2.95 -20.34
C LYS A 191 -13.53 1.53 -19.80
N GLU A 192 -12.28 1.11 -19.63
CA GLU A 192 -11.91 -0.17 -19.04
C GLU A 192 -11.50 0.04 -17.57
N LEU A 193 -12.00 -0.83 -16.69
CA LEU A 193 -11.69 -0.83 -15.27
C LEU A 193 -11.08 -2.18 -14.90
N GLU A 194 -9.81 -2.17 -14.50
CA GLU A 194 -9.16 -3.32 -13.87
C GLU A 194 -9.86 -3.64 -12.54
N LEU A 195 -10.47 -4.82 -12.47
CA LEU A 195 -11.12 -5.32 -11.27
C LEU A 195 -10.17 -6.19 -10.44
N TRP A 196 -9.58 -7.22 -11.07
CA TRP A 196 -8.86 -8.27 -10.37
C TRP A 196 -7.58 -8.65 -11.10
N ASN A 197 -6.45 -8.61 -10.40
CA ASN A 197 -5.16 -9.10 -10.88
C ASN A 197 -4.84 -10.48 -10.27
N ILE A 198 -4.39 -11.42 -11.10
CA ILE A 198 -3.99 -12.79 -10.73
C ILE A 198 -2.53 -12.97 -11.16
N VAL A 199 -1.62 -13.01 -10.18
CA VAL A 199 -0.18 -13.10 -10.37
C VAL A 199 0.30 -14.54 -10.21
N PHE A 200 1.10 -14.99 -11.16
CA PHE A 200 1.71 -16.31 -11.19
C PHE A 200 3.15 -16.23 -10.68
N MET A 201 3.31 -16.26 -9.36
CA MET A 201 4.62 -16.10 -8.70
C MET A 201 5.54 -17.28 -9.03
N GLY A 202 6.64 -16.99 -9.72
CA GLY A 202 7.61 -18.01 -10.12
C GLY A 202 9.07 -17.57 -10.08
N TRP A 203 9.33 -16.27 -9.88
CA TRP A 203 10.69 -15.72 -9.90
C TRP A 203 10.93 -14.76 -8.74
N ASP A 204 12.19 -14.65 -8.32
CA ASP A 204 12.70 -13.58 -7.47
C ASP A 204 13.59 -12.66 -8.32
N LYS A 205 13.20 -11.39 -8.39
CA LYS A 205 13.92 -10.35 -9.11
C LYS A 205 14.99 -9.75 -8.19
N GLN A 206 16.22 -9.72 -8.67
CA GLN A 206 17.34 -9.08 -8.01
C GLN A 206 17.94 -8.01 -8.92
N LEU A 207 18.61 -7.02 -8.33
CA LEU A 207 19.31 -5.97 -9.05
C LEU A 207 20.81 -6.07 -8.76
N GLY A 208 21.60 -6.42 -9.77
CA GLY A 208 23.06 -6.39 -9.72
C GLY A 208 23.60 -5.35 -10.70
N ASP A 209 24.37 -4.37 -10.22
CA ASP A 209 24.90 -3.26 -11.04
C ASP A 209 23.83 -2.50 -11.86
N GLY A 210 22.60 -2.43 -11.34
CA GLY A 210 21.44 -1.83 -12.02
C GLY A 210 20.77 -2.70 -13.08
N ILE A 211 21.26 -3.92 -13.31
CA ILE A 211 20.72 -4.89 -14.26
C ILE A 211 19.81 -5.89 -13.52
N PRO A 212 18.56 -6.11 -13.97
CA PRO A 212 17.68 -7.09 -13.35
C PRO A 212 18.12 -8.51 -13.68
N THR A 213 18.21 -9.35 -12.64
CA THR A 213 18.39 -10.80 -12.76
C THR A 213 17.21 -11.51 -12.11
N PHE A 214 16.87 -12.70 -12.62
CA PHE A 214 15.70 -13.45 -12.18
C PHE A 214 16.11 -14.86 -11.77
N SER A 215 15.89 -15.22 -10.51
CA SER A 215 16.08 -16.59 -10.01
C SER A 215 14.72 -17.27 -9.84
N LYS A 216 14.64 -18.59 -10.06
CA LYS A 216 13.37 -19.32 -9.90
C LYS A 216 13.05 -19.48 -8.41
N LEU A 217 11.78 -19.26 -8.05
CA LEU A 217 11.30 -19.58 -6.71
C LEU A 217 11.26 -21.10 -6.50
N GLY A 218 11.44 -21.53 -5.25
CA GLY A 218 11.41 -22.95 -4.88
C GLY A 218 10.02 -23.60 -5.01
N SER A 219 8.96 -22.79 -5.06
CA SER A 219 7.58 -23.27 -5.24
C SER A 219 6.78 -22.26 -6.07
N PHE A 220 5.96 -22.76 -6.98
CA PHE A 220 5.02 -21.94 -7.75
C PHE A 220 3.86 -21.54 -6.85
N CYS A 221 3.55 -20.24 -6.82
CA CYS A 221 2.50 -19.71 -5.96
C CYS A 221 1.51 -18.83 -6.75
N ILE A 222 0.30 -18.73 -6.23
CA ILE A 222 -0.72 -17.79 -6.75
C ILE A 222 -0.86 -16.66 -5.74
N ASP A 223 -0.87 -15.44 -6.26
CA ASP A 223 -1.23 -14.23 -5.53
C ASP A 223 -2.32 -13.49 -6.31
N THR A 224 -3.37 -13.05 -5.64
CA THR A 224 -4.43 -12.27 -6.29
C THR A 224 -4.75 -11.01 -5.51
N GLY A 225 -5.18 -9.98 -6.23
CA GLY A 225 -5.60 -8.70 -5.65
C GLY A 225 -6.81 -8.13 -6.36
N LEU A 226 -7.90 -7.93 -5.63
CA LEU A 226 -9.16 -7.35 -6.06
C LEU A 226 -9.49 -6.15 -5.15
N GLY A 227 -9.59 -4.95 -5.72
CA GLY A 227 -9.89 -3.74 -4.94
C GLY A 227 -11.34 -3.71 -4.48
N LEU A 228 -11.60 -3.74 -3.17
CA LEU A 228 -12.94 -3.78 -2.61
C LEU A 228 -13.76 -2.56 -3.03
N GLU A 229 -13.20 -1.35 -2.92
CA GLU A 229 -13.89 -0.10 -3.27
C GLU A 229 -14.34 -0.08 -4.73
N ARG A 230 -13.50 -0.60 -5.64
CA ARG A 230 -13.82 -0.67 -7.07
C ARG A 230 -14.94 -1.68 -7.32
N LEU A 231 -14.88 -2.83 -6.64
CA LEU A 231 -15.88 -3.88 -6.77
C LEU A 231 -17.25 -3.45 -6.23
N VAL A 232 -17.29 -2.82 -5.06
CA VAL A 232 -18.54 -2.31 -4.47
C VAL A 232 -19.18 -1.28 -5.40
N ALA A 233 -18.42 -0.29 -5.87
CA ALA A 233 -18.93 0.71 -6.81
C ALA A 233 -19.48 0.06 -8.10
N THR A 234 -18.79 -0.97 -8.60
CA THR A 234 -19.23 -1.75 -9.77
C THR A 234 -20.57 -2.45 -9.52
N LEU A 235 -20.73 -3.12 -8.37
CA LEU A 235 -21.96 -3.87 -8.04
C LEU A 235 -23.15 -2.95 -7.75
N GLU A 236 -22.89 -1.75 -7.25
CA GLU A 236 -23.91 -0.70 -7.08
C GLU A 236 -24.27 0.01 -8.41
N GLY A 237 -23.50 -0.24 -9.49
CA GLY A 237 -23.67 0.42 -10.78
C GLY A 237 -23.18 1.87 -10.81
N GLY A 238 -22.36 2.27 -9.83
CA GLY A 238 -21.79 3.61 -9.71
C GLY A 238 -20.50 3.79 -10.53
N ASP A 239 -20.22 5.03 -10.92
CA ASP A 239 -19.00 5.39 -11.65
C ASP A 239 -17.88 5.91 -10.75
N SER A 240 -18.07 5.95 -9.43
CA SER A 240 -17.08 6.48 -8.49
C SER A 240 -17.02 5.64 -7.22
N ASN A 241 -15.80 5.37 -6.74
CA ASN A 241 -15.59 4.66 -5.48
C ASN A 241 -16.15 5.46 -4.28
N TYR A 242 -16.19 6.79 -4.41
CA TYR A 242 -16.63 7.71 -3.37
C TYR A 242 -18.16 7.73 -3.16
N ASP A 243 -18.91 7.07 -4.05
CA ASP A 243 -20.38 7.01 -3.99
C ASP A 243 -20.89 5.80 -3.19
N THR A 244 -19.97 4.98 -2.69
CA THR A 244 -20.27 3.76 -1.94
C THR A 244 -20.50 4.01 -0.45
N ASP A 245 -21.01 2.98 0.25
CA ASP A 245 -21.15 2.95 1.71
C ASP A 245 -19.82 3.12 2.48
N LEU A 246 -18.68 2.94 1.81
CA LEU A 246 -17.34 3.15 2.37
C LEU A 246 -16.93 4.63 2.51
N PHE A 247 -17.54 5.54 1.73
CA PHE A 247 -17.14 6.96 1.69
C PHE A 247 -18.28 7.93 1.99
N GLN A 248 -19.50 7.61 1.55
CA GLN A 248 -20.65 8.50 1.69
C GLN A 248 -20.92 8.95 3.14
N PRO A 249 -20.77 8.10 4.19
CA PRO A 249 -20.89 8.57 5.57
C PRO A 249 -19.83 9.61 5.96
N ILE A 250 -18.59 9.45 5.46
CA ILE A 250 -17.47 10.37 5.74
C ILE A 250 -17.70 11.71 5.05
N LEU A 251 -18.13 11.68 3.78
CA LEU A 251 -18.42 12.88 2.99
C LEU A 251 -19.55 13.70 3.62
N ARG A 252 -20.65 13.04 4.04
CA ARG A 252 -21.76 13.71 4.76
C ARG A 252 -21.28 14.33 6.07
N ARG A 253 -20.48 13.61 6.85
CA ARG A 253 -19.95 14.14 8.11
C ARG A 253 -19.04 15.34 7.88
N LEU A 254 -18.20 15.31 6.85
CA LEU A 254 -17.35 16.44 6.48
C LEU A 254 -18.19 17.67 6.09
N GLN A 255 -19.29 17.46 5.36
CA GLN A 255 -20.22 18.54 5.03
C GLN A 255 -20.83 19.17 6.29
N GLU A 256 -21.32 18.36 7.22
CA GLU A 256 -21.88 18.83 8.49
C GLU A 256 -20.88 19.64 9.32
N LEU A 257 -19.62 19.19 9.39
CA LEU A 257 -18.58 19.82 10.18
C LEU A 257 -18.07 21.13 9.59
N THR A 258 -18.04 21.22 8.25
CA THR A 258 -17.52 22.40 7.54
C THR A 258 -18.61 23.43 7.23
N GLY A 259 -19.88 23.04 7.23
CA GLY A 259 -20.96 23.87 6.70
C GLY A 259 -20.86 24.10 5.19
N GLY A 260 -20.03 23.31 4.48
CA GLY A 260 -19.81 23.41 3.04
C GLY A 260 -21.04 23.02 2.21
N PRO A 261 -21.02 23.29 0.90
CA PRO A 261 -22.05 22.81 -0.01
C PRO A 261 -22.08 21.28 -0.04
N SER A 262 -23.21 20.70 -0.46
CA SER A 262 -23.31 19.25 -0.63
C SER A 262 -22.35 18.72 -1.69
N TYR A 263 -21.74 17.57 -1.42
CA TYR A 263 -20.89 16.87 -2.39
C TYR A 263 -21.71 16.59 -3.66
N SER A 264 -21.25 17.10 -4.80
CA SER A 264 -22.01 17.05 -6.06
C SER A 264 -21.62 15.89 -6.97
N GLY A 265 -20.55 15.16 -6.66
CA GLY A 265 -20.09 14.03 -7.46
C GLY A 265 -19.36 14.43 -8.75
N LEU A 266 -19.02 15.70 -8.92
CA LEU A 266 -18.39 16.21 -10.13
C LEU A 266 -16.90 15.90 -10.16
N PHE A 267 -16.42 15.54 -11.35
CA PHE A 267 -15.02 15.31 -11.66
C PHE A 267 -14.61 16.17 -12.84
N ALA A 268 -13.36 16.64 -12.87
CA ALA A 268 -12.84 17.36 -14.02
C ALA A 268 -12.94 16.48 -15.28
N ASN A 269 -13.47 17.04 -16.36
CA ASN A 269 -13.39 16.40 -17.68
C ASN A 269 -11.95 16.48 -18.17
N SER A 270 -11.44 15.41 -18.78
CA SER A 270 -10.08 15.33 -19.34
C SER A 270 -9.77 16.35 -20.46
N ALA A 271 -10.73 17.21 -20.82
CA ALA A 271 -10.61 18.30 -21.79
C ALA A 271 -10.48 19.70 -21.14
N ALA A 272 -10.54 19.82 -19.82
CA ALA A 272 -10.37 21.11 -19.13
C ALA A 272 -8.89 21.43 -18.92
N THR A 273 -8.22 21.90 -19.99
CA THR A 273 -6.83 22.38 -19.96
C THR A 273 -6.74 23.90 -19.74
N GLY A 274 -7.61 24.46 -18.89
CA GLY A 274 -7.58 25.87 -18.50
C GLY A 274 -7.20 26.02 -17.03
N ASP A 275 -6.42 27.05 -16.71
CA ASP A 275 -5.92 27.36 -15.35
C ASP A 275 -7.02 27.72 -14.32
N GLU A 276 -8.28 27.80 -14.74
CA GLU A 276 -9.44 28.03 -13.87
C GLU A 276 -10.32 26.79 -13.76
N GLN A 277 -10.08 25.95 -12.74
CA GLN A 277 -11.04 24.92 -12.36
C GLN A 277 -12.30 25.57 -11.73
N PRO A 278 -13.52 25.19 -12.14
CA PRO A 278 -14.76 25.57 -11.48
C PRO A 278 -14.68 25.38 -9.96
N SER A 279 -15.15 26.37 -9.19
CA SER A 279 -15.04 26.34 -7.73
C SER A 279 -15.69 25.10 -7.09
N ASP A 280 -16.80 24.61 -7.66
CA ASP A 280 -17.48 23.40 -7.19
C ASP A 280 -16.64 22.12 -7.42
N LEU A 281 -15.93 22.03 -8.56
CA LEU A 281 -15.01 20.91 -8.81
C LEU A 281 -13.89 20.88 -7.78
N SER A 282 -13.34 22.05 -7.41
CA SER A 282 -12.28 22.12 -6.40
C SER A 282 -12.75 21.65 -5.00
N LYS A 283 -14.03 21.88 -4.66
CA LYS A 283 -14.63 21.44 -3.40
C LYS A 283 -14.92 19.94 -3.41
N ASP A 284 -15.45 19.41 -4.51
CA ASP A 284 -15.65 17.97 -4.67
C ASP A 284 -14.33 17.18 -4.63
N GLU A 285 -13.27 17.70 -5.25
CA GLU A 285 -11.92 17.14 -5.11
C GLU A 285 -11.43 17.16 -3.66
N ALA A 286 -11.68 18.26 -2.94
CA ALA A 286 -11.30 18.38 -1.52
C ALA A 286 -12.10 17.44 -0.61
N TYR A 287 -13.41 17.29 -0.85
CA TYR A 287 -14.28 16.33 -0.17
C TYR A 287 -13.70 14.91 -0.27
N ARG A 288 -13.40 14.48 -1.50
CA ARG A 288 -12.84 13.16 -1.79
C ARG A 288 -11.46 12.97 -1.14
N LEU A 289 -10.58 13.96 -1.28
CA LEU A 289 -9.23 13.90 -0.71
C LEU A 289 -9.28 13.79 0.82
N ILE A 290 -10.05 14.64 1.50
CA ILE A 290 -10.14 14.63 2.96
C ILE A 290 -10.77 13.32 3.45
N ALA A 291 -11.80 12.81 2.77
CA ALA A 291 -12.43 11.54 3.14
C ALA A 291 -11.48 10.35 3.00
N ASP A 292 -10.72 10.27 1.90
CA ASP A 292 -9.68 9.25 1.70
C ASP A 292 -8.57 9.37 2.76
N HIS A 293 -8.06 10.58 2.99
CA HIS A 293 -6.99 10.83 3.96
C HIS A 293 -7.45 10.52 5.38
N ALA A 294 -8.70 10.80 5.75
CA ALA A 294 -9.25 10.40 7.04
C ALA A 294 -9.21 8.87 7.23
N ARG A 295 -9.49 8.08 6.19
CA ARG A 295 -9.36 6.61 6.25
C ARG A 295 -7.91 6.19 6.49
N MET A 296 -6.98 6.67 5.66
CA MET A 296 -5.56 6.31 5.75
C MET A 296 -4.94 6.71 7.08
N VAL A 297 -5.20 7.92 7.56
CA VAL A 297 -4.69 8.44 8.83
C VAL A 297 -5.24 7.63 10.01
N THR A 298 -6.54 7.33 10.02
CA THR A 298 -7.14 6.53 11.10
C THR A 298 -6.52 5.14 11.17
N VAL A 299 -6.37 4.48 10.02
CA VAL A 299 -5.76 3.14 9.94
C VAL A 299 -4.29 3.18 10.37
N ALA A 300 -3.49 4.10 9.81
CA ALA A 300 -2.06 4.18 10.09
C ALA A 300 -1.77 4.47 11.56
N LEU A 301 -2.52 5.39 12.18
CA LEU A 301 -2.36 5.70 13.60
C LEU A 301 -2.84 4.56 14.51
N SER A 302 -3.89 3.83 14.11
CA SER A 302 -4.38 2.63 14.85
C SER A 302 -3.35 1.51 14.83
N ASP A 303 -2.66 1.31 13.70
CA ASP A 303 -1.56 0.37 13.54
C ASP A 303 -0.22 0.90 14.13
N GLY A 304 -0.26 1.97 14.92
CA GLY A 304 0.87 2.43 15.74
C GLY A 304 1.87 3.36 15.03
N MET A 305 1.59 3.82 13.81
CA MET A 305 2.46 4.78 13.15
C MET A 305 2.42 6.17 13.79
N PHE A 306 3.50 6.92 13.60
CA PHE A 306 3.62 8.30 14.03
C PHE A 306 4.13 9.19 12.90
N PRO A 307 3.58 10.41 12.75
CA PRO A 307 4.03 11.39 11.75
C PRO A 307 5.53 11.74 11.87
N ASP A 308 6.08 11.77 13.08
CA ASP A 308 7.51 12.04 13.32
C ASP A 308 8.44 11.00 12.65
N ALA A 309 8.04 9.73 12.68
CA ALA A 309 8.81 8.64 12.06
C ALA A 309 8.44 8.40 10.59
N CYS A 310 7.33 9.00 10.12
CA CYS A 310 6.82 8.80 8.78
C CYS A 310 6.36 10.11 8.14
N GLN A 311 7.26 10.75 7.39
CA GLN A 311 6.96 11.98 6.67
C GLN A 311 5.84 11.83 5.63
N LYS A 312 5.63 10.61 5.12
CA LYS A 312 4.50 10.32 4.21
C LYS A 312 3.15 10.40 4.93
N LEU A 313 3.05 9.88 6.16
CA LEU A 313 1.85 10.05 6.99
C LEU A 313 1.63 11.53 7.33
N ARG A 314 2.70 12.25 7.70
CA ARG A 314 2.65 13.69 7.92
C ARG A 314 2.15 14.45 6.68
N HIS A 315 2.62 14.07 5.49
CA HIS A 315 2.22 14.65 4.19
C HIS A 315 0.71 14.49 3.97
N VAL A 316 0.16 13.29 4.20
CA VAL A 316 -1.28 13.05 4.12
C VAL A 316 -2.07 13.91 5.11
N ILE A 317 -1.65 13.98 6.37
CA ILE A 317 -2.33 14.79 7.40
C ILE A 317 -2.32 16.28 7.00
N TRP A 318 -1.16 16.81 6.61
CA TRP A 318 -1.02 18.23 6.30
C TRP A 318 -1.74 18.62 5.01
N ARG A 319 -1.83 17.73 4.01
CA ARG A 319 -2.70 17.94 2.84
C ARG A 319 -4.16 18.06 3.25
N ALA A 320 -4.64 17.23 4.16
CA ALA A 320 -6.02 17.32 4.64
C ALA A 320 -6.26 18.64 5.40
N PHE A 321 -5.35 19.04 6.30
CA PHE A 321 -5.43 20.35 6.98
C PHE A 321 -5.46 21.51 5.99
N HIS A 322 -4.52 21.52 5.04
CA HIS A 322 -4.46 22.56 4.01
C HIS A 322 -5.75 22.65 3.19
N ARG A 323 -6.36 21.50 2.83
CA ARG A 323 -7.60 21.48 2.06
C ARG A 323 -8.81 21.96 2.87
N LEU A 324 -8.85 21.65 4.18
CA LEU A 324 -9.85 22.20 5.08
C LEU A 324 -9.75 23.74 5.17
N GLU A 325 -8.55 24.28 5.33
CA GLU A 325 -8.32 25.72 5.37
C GLU A 325 -8.67 26.41 4.03
N LYS A 326 -8.29 25.80 2.89
CA LYS A 326 -8.38 26.46 1.58
C LYS A 326 -9.71 26.30 0.86
N GLN A 327 -10.41 25.17 1.00
CA GLN A 327 -11.65 24.91 0.27
C GLN A 327 -12.90 25.07 1.14
N PHE A 328 -12.75 25.02 2.46
CA PHE A 328 -13.85 25.08 3.42
C PHE A 328 -13.72 26.20 4.44
N ASP A 329 -12.72 27.08 4.30
CA ASP A 329 -12.48 28.24 5.18
C ASP A 329 -12.41 27.85 6.68
N VAL A 330 -11.94 26.64 6.97
CA VAL A 330 -11.78 26.15 8.34
C VAL A 330 -10.60 26.88 8.99
N ASP A 331 -10.81 27.40 10.20
CA ASP A 331 -9.74 28.02 10.97
C ASP A 331 -8.58 27.04 11.18
N ALA A 332 -7.35 27.50 10.94
CA ALA A 332 -6.13 26.68 11.03
C ALA A 332 -5.91 26.02 12.41
N GLY A 333 -6.59 26.47 13.47
CA GLY A 333 -6.58 25.85 14.81
C GLY A 333 -7.77 24.94 15.10
N SER A 334 -8.52 24.52 14.08
CA SER A 334 -9.70 23.67 14.20
C SER A 334 -9.75 22.54 13.16
N THR A 335 -8.75 22.43 12.28
CA THR A 335 -8.63 21.37 11.28
C THR A 335 -8.44 19.99 11.90
N ALA A 336 -7.68 19.90 13.00
CA ALA A 336 -7.51 18.65 13.76
C ALA A 336 -8.84 18.12 14.30
N ASN A 337 -9.71 19.00 14.81
CA ASN A 337 -11.02 18.61 15.33
C ASN A 337 -11.89 17.96 14.26
N ILE A 338 -11.82 18.45 13.02
CA ILE A 338 -12.55 17.85 11.90
C ILE A 338 -12.02 16.44 11.59
N LEU A 339 -10.70 16.26 11.48
CA LEU A 339 -10.13 14.92 11.24
C LEU A 339 -10.42 13.94 12.39
N ILE A 340 -10.47 14.41 13.64
CA ILE A 340 -10.87 13.60 14.80
C ILE A 340 -12.34 13.15 14.69
N GLU A 341 -13.23 14.02 14.22
CA GLU A 341 -14.62 13.64 14.02
C GLU A 341 -14.81 12.70 12.84
N LEU A 342 -14.03 12.87 11.77
CA LEU A 342 -14.03 11.94 10.64
C LEU A 342 -13.45 10.57 11.01
N SER A 343 -12.41 10.51 11.84
CA SER A 343 -11.82 9.23 12.27
C SER A 343 -12.81 8.36 13.04
N LYS A 344 -13.73 8.96 13.82
CA LYS A 344 -14.83 8.25 14.47
C LYS A 344 -15.80 7.61 13.47
N VAL A 345 -16.05 8.27 12.33
CA VAL A 345 -16.87 7.70 11.26
C VAL A 345 -16.13 6.55 10.58
N VAL A 346 -14.85 6.74 10.27
CA VAL A 346 -13.99 5.70 9.70
C VAL A 346 -13.96 4.46 10.60
N GLU A 347 -13.79 4.65 11.91
CA GLU A 347 -13.83 3.57 12.90
C GLU A 347 -15.14 2.79 12.80
N SER A 348 -16.29 3.46 12.72
CA SER A 348 -17.59 2.78 12.61
C SER A 348 -17.74 1.94 11.34
N ILE A 349 -17.05 2.33 10.25
CA ILE A 349 -17.07 1.63 8.96
C ILE A 349 -16.12 0.43 8.98
N LEU A 350 -14.91 0.60 9.55
CA LEU A 350 -13.82 -0.36 9.44
C LEU A 350 -13.71 -1.34 10.63
N SER A 351 -14.09 -0.94 11.84
CA SER A 351 -13.97 -1.78 13.06
C SER A 351 -14.69 -3.12 13.03
N PRO A 352 -15.80 -3.33 12.29
CA PRO A 352 -16.40 -4.66 12.17
C PRO A 352 -15.49 -5.69 11.51
N GLU A 353 -14.58 -5.25 10.64
CA GLU A 353 -13.59 -6.10 9.96
C GLU A 353 -12.22 -6.04 10.64
N TYR A 354 -11.82 -4.85 11.11
CA TYR A 354 -10.52 -4.57 11.72
C TYR A 354 -10.72 -4.07 13.16
N PRO A 355 -10.98 -4.96 14.14
CA PRO A 355 -11.32 -4.57 15.50
C PRO A 355 -10.22 -3.78 16.22
N GLU A 356 -8.97 -3.88 15.77
CA GLU A 356 -7.85 -3.05 16.23
C GLU A 356 -8.05 -1.55 15.96
N ILE A 357 -8.86 -1.19 14.95
CA ILE A 357 -9.26 0.19 14.69
C ILE A 357 -10.35 0.55 15.69
N SER A 358 -9.95 1.00 16.88
CA SER A 358 -10.86 1.39 17.96
C SER A 358 -10.54 2.80 18.49
N ARG A 359 -11.48 3.39 19.24
CA ARG A 359 -11.37 4.73 19.86
C ARG A 359 -10.10 4.88 20.70
N SER A 360 -9.01 5.28 20.06
CA SER A 360 -7.79 5.63 20.75
C SER A 360 -7.74 7.12 21.00
N ARG A 361 -7.70 7.51 22.27
CA ARG A 361 -7.37 8.88 22.71
C ARG A 361 -6.08 9.39 22.05
N ARG A 362 -5.16 8.47 21.76
CA ARG A 362 -3.89 8.72 21.06
C ARG A 362 -4.06 9.37 19.69
N ILE A 363 -5.05 8.95 18.89
CA ILE A 363 -5.30 9.54 17.56
C ILE A 363 -5.60 11.04 17.71
N GLN A 364 -6.40 11.39 18.71
CA GLN A 364 -6.79 12.78 18.97
C GLN A 364 -5.59 13.63 19.37
N GLU A 365 -4.78 13.13 20.29
CA GLU A 365 -3.58 13.81 20.77
C GLU A 365 -2.54 14.01 19.66
N ILE A 366 -2.34 13.01 18.80
CA ILE A 366 -1.44 13.11 17.64
C ILE A 366 -1.94 14.15 16.64
N LEU A 367 -3.23 14.16 16.30
CA LEU A 367 -3.77 15.11 15.33
C LEU A 367 -3.71 16.55 15.82
N VAL A 368 -4.01 16.79 17.11
CA VAL A 368 -3.84 18.12 17.73
C VAL A 368 -2.38 18.54 17.71
N HIS A 369 -1.47 17.62 18.06
CA HIS A 369 -0.04 17.90 17.99
C HIS A 369 0.40 18.27 16.57
N GLU A 370 0.01 17.49 15.57
CA GLU A 370 0.37 17.75 14.18
C GLU A 370 -0.17 19.09 13.65
N GLU A 371 -1.36 19.52 14.05
CA GLU A 371 -1.86 20.85 13.68
C GLU A 371 -0.97 21.96 14.26
N MET A 372 -0.55 21.82 15.53
CA MET A 372 0.40 22.76 16.14
C MET A 372 1.74 22.77 15.42
N VAL A 373 2.26 21.59 15.03
CA VAL A 373 3.51 21.46 14.27
C VAL A 373 3.37 22.12 12.90
N TYR A 374 2.30 21.81 12.16
CA TYR A 374 2.01 22.33 10.84
C TYR A 374 1.97 23.86 10.85
N ARG A 375 1.20 24.46 11.75
CA ARG A 375 1.08 25.92 11.86
C ARG A 375 2.42 26.60 12.14
N ARG A 376 3.18 26.05 13.10
CA ARG A 376 4.50 26.58 13.49
C ARG A 376 5.47 26.52 12.32
N LEU A 377 5.54 25.38 11.62
CA LEU A 377 6.47 25.19 10.51
C LEU A 377 6.04 25.99 9.27
N ASN A 378 4.74 26.10 8.99
CA ASN A 378 4.21 26.96 7.95
C ASN A 378 4.57 28.44 8.20
N SER A 379 4.42 28.93 9.43
CA SER A 379 4.82 30.30 9.80
C SER A 379 6.31 30.53 9.56
N ARG A 380 7.16 29.59 10.00
CA ARG A 380 8.61 29.66 9.81
C ARG A 380 9.02 29.59 8.33
N ALA A 381 8.30 28.79 7.53
CA ALA A 381 8.52 28.71 6.08
C ALA A 381 8.20 30.04 5.39
N GLN A 382 7.11 30.70 5.80
CA GLN A 382 6.75 32.03 5.31
C GLN A 382 7.76 33.11 5.71
N GLU A 383 8.31 33.05 6.92
CA GLU A 383 9.38 33.93 7.37
C GLU A 383 10.68 33.72 6.59
N LEU A 384 11.01 32.46 6.25
CA LEU A 384 12.24 32.13 5.53
C LEU A 384 12.17 32.51 4.04
N ARG A 385 11.00 32.40 3.41
CA ARG A 385 10.81 32.55 1.96
C ARG A 385 11.42 33.85 1.37
N PRO A 386 11.23 35.05 1.96
CA PRO A 386 11.78 36.30 1.42
C PRO A 386 13.31 36.37 1.42
N HIS A 387 13.97 35.51 2.20
CA HIS A 387 15.43 35.46 2.32
C HIS A 387 16.09 34.49 1.33
N LEU A 388 15.29 33.73 0.57
CA LEU A 388 15.80 32.79 -0.42
C LEU A 388 16.05 33.47 -1.77
N PRO A 389 17.13 33.12 -2.49
CA PRO A 389 17.28 33.50 -3.89
C PRO A 389 16.06 33.04 -4.71
N LYS A 390 15.63 33.84 -5.69
CA LYS A 390 14.39 33.58 -6.48
C LYS A 390 14.28 32.14 -6.99
N ARG A 391 15.34 31.65 -7.66
CA ARG A 391 15.37 30.28 -8.20
C ARG A 391 15.20 29.21 -7.12
N VAL A 392 15.82 29.41 -5.96
CA VAL A 392 15.70 28.50 -4.81
C VAL A 392 14.29 28.56 -4.25
N ALA A 393 13.72 29.76 -4.08
CA ALA A 393 12.35 29.92 -3.59
C ALA A 393 11.30 29.24 -4.49
N GLU A 394 11.49 29.33 -5.81
CA GLU A 394 10.63 28.68 -6.83
C GLU A 394 10.70 27.16 -6.74
N THR A 395 11.89 26.57 -6.55
CA THR A 395 12.05 25.12 -6.43
C THR A 395 11.57 24.59 -5.07
N LEU A 396 11.86 25.30 -3.97
CA LEU A 396 11.51 24.82 -2.63
C LEU A 396 10.00 24.92 -2.35
N GLU A 397 9.30 25.90 -2.94
CA GLU A 397 7.86 26.13 -2.77
C GLU A 397 7.43 26.13 -1.30
N LEU A 398 8.12 26.92 -0.47
CA LEU A 398 7.90 26.95 0.98
C LEU A 398 6.48 27.37 1.38
N ASP A 399 5.71 27.99 0.49
CA ASP A 399 4.28 28.26 0.65
C ASP A 399 3.38 27.03 0.54
N LYS A 400 3.90 25.94 -0.02
CA LYS A 400 3.25 24.63 -0.10
C LYS A 400 3.92 23.62 0.82
N ILE A 401 4.27 24.03 2.04
CA ILE A 401 4.95 23.13 3.00
C ILE A 401 4.16 21.84 3.28
N HIS A 402 2.83 21.86 3.13
CA HIS A 402 1.99 20.67 3.21
C HIS A 402 2.32 19.60 2.18
N GLU A 403 2.89 19.95 1.02
CA GLU A 403 3.33 19.01 -0.01
C GLU A 403 4.73 18.44 0.25
N CYS A 404 5.50 19.05 1.16
CA CYS A 404 6.83 18.56 1.53
C CYS A 404 7.14 18.88 3.00
N PRO A 405 6.55 18.13 3.95
CA PRO A 405 6.62 18.48 5.37
C PRO A 405 8.04 18.58 5.94
N GLY A 406 8.94 17.68 5.51
CA GLY A 406 10.30 17.59 6.01
C GLY A 406 11.28 18.62 5.44
N ILE A 407 10.82 19.57 4.60
CA ILE A 407 11.73 20.48 3.89
C ILE A 407 12.54 21.39 4.85
N LEU A 408 11.93 21.85 5.94
CA LEU A 408 12.62 22.71 6.90
C LEU A 408 13.61 21.93 7.75
N GLU A 409 13.27 20.69 8.13
CA GLU A 409 14.17 19.77 8.80
C GLU A 409 15.36 19.40 7.91
N ALA A 410 15.14 19.16 6.61
CA ALA A 410 16.21 18.92 5.65
C ALA A 410 17.17 20.12 5.55
N ILE A 411 16.65 21.35 5.46
CA ILE A 411 17.47 22.58 5.52
C ILE A 411 18.27 22.64 6.82
N ALA A 412 17.64 22.35 7.96
CA ALA A 412 18.32 22.36 9.25
C ALA A 412 19.42 21.30 9.32
N ASP A 413 19.19 20.12 8.76
CA ASP A 413 20.14 19.01 8.77
C ASP A 413 21.35 19.28 7.87
N VAL A 414 21.14 19.86 6.69
CA VAL A 414 22.24 20.35 5.83
C VAL A 414 23.11 21.35 6.59
N ASN A 415 22.51 22.29 7.35
CA ASN A 415 23.30 23.21 8.17
C ASN A 415 24.08 22.49 9.31
N ARG A 416 23.58 21.36 9.83
CA ARG A 416 24.30 20.56 10.82
C ARG A 416 25.49 19.83 10.20
N ILE A 417 25.30 19.22 9.02
CA ILE A 417 26.36 18.54 8.24
C ILE A 417 27.53 19.49 7.99
N ILE A 418 27.24 20.74 7.58
CA ILE A 418 28.26 21.79 7.39
C ILE A 418 29.05 22.04 8.68
N LYS A 419 28.35 22.20 9.81
CA LYS A 419 28.98 22.49 11.11
C LYS A 419 29.78 21.31 11.68
N ALA A 420 29.34 20.09 11.40
CA ALA A 420 29.98 18.87 11.88
C ALA A 420 31.22 18.48 11.05
N GLY A 421 31.42 19.09 9.87
CA GLY A 421 32.55 18.77 8.98
C GLY A 421 32.40 17.41 8.29
N GLU A 422 31.16 16.95 8.07
CA GLU A 422 30.84 15.66 7.44
C GLU A 422 30.95 15.68 5.90
N LEU A 423 31.45 16.77 5.32
CA LEU A 423 31.67 16.93 3.88
C LEU A 423 32.90 16.12 3.45
N LYS A 424 32.84 15.51 2.27
CA LYS A 424 34.01 14.87 1.65
C LYS A 424 34.75 15.89 0.77
N THR A 425 36.05 15.71 0.62
CA THR A 425 36.90 16.59 -0.19
C THR A 425 37.27 15.88 -1.50
N ARG A 426 37.09 16.55 -2.64
CA ARG A 426 37.57 16.09 -3.95
C ARG A 426 39.09 16.26 -4.06
N VAL A 427 39.68 15.66 -5.10
CA VAL A 427 41.11 15.78 -5.40
C VAL A 427 41.54 17.23 -5.65
N ASP A 428 40.63 18.07 -6.16
CA ASP A 428 40.86 19.50 -6.39
C ASP A 428 40.68 20.38 -5.14
N GLY A 429 40.37 19.79 -3.98
CA GLY A 429 40.16 20.48 -2.71
C GLY A 429 38.74 21.01 -2.48
N SER A 430 37.82 20.88 -3.45
CA SER A 430 36.41 21.26 -3.26
C SER A 430 35.69 20.30 -2.29
N GLN A 431 34.77 20.84 -1.49
CA GLN A 431 33.96 20.05 -0.56
C GLN A 431 32.60 19.71 -1.17
N TYR A 432 32.17 18.46 -1.00
CA TYR A 432 30.90 17.98 -1.52
C TYR A 432 30.13 17.14 -0.50
N VAL A 433 28.80 17.11 -0.65
CA VAL A 433 27.93 16.23 0.13
C VAL A 433 27.97 14.82 -0.45
N PRO A 434 28.33 13.80 0.36
CA PRO A 434 28.40 12.42 -0.11
C PRO A 434 27.03 11.89 -0.59
N PRO A 435 26.98 11.02 -1.62
CA PRO A 435 25.75 10.39 -2.09
C PRO A 435 24.94 9.68 -1.01
N GLU A 436 25.62 9.03 -0.06
CA GLU A 436 24.97 8.29 1.03
C GLU A 436 24.21 9.24 1.97
N THR A 437 24.78 10.42 2.20
CA THR A 437 24.17 11.50 2.98
C THR A 437 22.96 12.08 2.24
N LEU A 438 23.06 12.31 0.93
CA LEU A 438 21.93 12.79 0.13
C LEU A 438 20.75 11.82 0.14
N GLY A 439 21.03 10.53 -0.03
CA GLY A 439 20.01 9.49 0.10
C GLY A 439 19.37 9.46 1.48
N ARG A 440 20.17 9.61 2.54
CA ARG A 440 19.65 9.70 3.92
C ARG A 440 18.70 10.90 4.07
N LEU A 441 19.07 12.08 3.57
CA LEU A 441 18.23 13.28 3.62
C LEU A 441 16.92 13.08 2.85
N HIS A 442 17.01 12.56 1.61
CA HIS A 442 15.86 12.24 0.77
C HIS A 442 14.87 11.32 1.48
N ARG A 443 15.36 10.20 2.04
CA ARG A 443 14.52 9.22 2.74
C ARG A 443 13.96 9.73 4.06
N SER A 444 14.80 10.37 4.88
CA SER A 444 14.41 10.78 6.24
C SER A 444 13.37 11.89 6.23
N TYR A 445 13.46 12.79 5.25
CA TYR A 445 12.62 13.99 5.19
C TYR A 445 11.55 13.93 4.07
N ASN A 446 11.57 12.89 3.22
CA ASN A 446 10.69 12.75 2.05
C ASN A 446 10.72 14.01 1.16
N VAL A 447 11.93 14.51 0.90
CA VAL A 447 12.20 15.70 0.09
C VAL A 447 12.76 15.27 -1.25
N SER A 448 12.18 15.73 -2.36
CA SER A 448 12.67 15.38 -3.71
C SER A 448 14.12 15.80 -3.93
N MET A 449 14.82 15.08 -4.80
CA MET A 449 16.21 15.41 -5.14
C MET A 449 16.36 16.81 -5.73
N GLU A 450 15.40 17.26 -6.53
CA GLU A 450 15.37 18.64 -7.05
C GLU A 450 15.39 19.68 -5.92
N LYS A 451 14.55 19.48 -4.89
CA LYS A 451 14.51 20.36 -3.72
C LYS A 451 15.79 20.26 -2.89
N LEU A 452 16.36 19.07 -2.72
CA LEU A 452 17.66 18.90 -2.04
C LEU A 452 18.78 19.62 -2.78
N PHE A 453 18.87 19.49 -4.11
CA PHE A 453 19.87 20.20 -4.91
C PHE A 453 19.71 21.72 -4.80
N ALA A 454 18.47 22.24 -4.79
CA ALA A 454 18.23 23.65 -4.55
C ALA A 454 18.69 24.11 -3.15
N ILE A 455 18.58 23.26 -2.12
CA ILE A 455 19.14 23.54 -0.79
C ILE A 455 20.68 23.59 -0.83
N LEU A 456 21.32 22.64 -1.52
CA LEU A 456 22.78 22.60 -1.65
C LEU A 456 23.32 23.82 -2.41
N ASP A 457 22.68 24.16 -3.54
CA ASP A 457 23.01 25.34 -4.34
C ASP A 457 22.92 26.62 -3.49
N TRP A 458 21.85 26.75 -2.70
CA TRP A 458 21.68 27.87 -1.78
C TRP A 458 22.80 27.95 -0.72
N LYS A 459 23.31 26.80 -0.29
CA LYS A 459 24.41 26.69 0.68
C LYS A 459 25.80 26.69 0.04
N SER A 460 25.88 26.82 -1.29
CA SER A 460 27.14 26.76 -2.05
C SER A 460 27.92 25.47 -1.79
N LEU A 461 27.20 24.34 -1.69
CA LEU A 461 27.77 23.00 -1.52
C LEU A 461 27.73 22.25 -2.84
N ASP A 462 28.84 21.57 -3.18
CA ASP A 462 28.88 20.66 -4.32
C ASP A 462 28.29 19.27 -3.96
N TYR A 463 27.97 18.46 -4.97
CA TYR A 463 27.54 17.07 -4.79
C TYR A 463 28.13 16.16 -5.87
N ASP A 464 28.14 14.85 -5.63
CA ASP A 464 28.60 13.85 -6.60
C ASP A 464 27.40 13.25 -7.38
N PRO A 465 27.18 13.65 -8.65
CA PRO A 465 26.04 13.17 -9.44
C PRO A 465 26.18 11.69 -9.82
N THR A 466 27.41 11.23 -10.11
CA THR A 466 27.67 9.85 -10.54
C THR A 466 27.53 8.90 -9.36
N GLY A 467 28.11 9.27 -8.22
CA GLY A 467 27.93 8.53 -6.97
C GLY A 467 26.47 8.49 -6.53
N TRP A 468 25.71 9.57 -6.76
CA TRP A 468 24.26 9.57 -6.54
C TRP A 468 23.54 8.55 -7.41
N HIS A 469 23.74 8.51 -8.73
CA HIS A 469 23.04 7.55 -9.58
C HIS A 469 23.30 6.08 -9.18
N ILE A 470 24.49 5.80 -8.67
CA ILE A 470 24.85 4.49 -8.12
C ILE A 470 24.15 4.25 -6.77
N GLU A 471 24.10 5.25 -5.91
CA GLU A 471 23.37 5.18 -4.63
C GLU A 471 21.86 5.01 -4.87
N ASP A 472 21.24 5.83 -5.71
CA ASP A 472 19.81 5.77 -6.04
C ASP A 472 19.40 4.36 -6.51
N ALA A 473 20.23 3.75 -7.36
CA ALA A 473 20.07 2.36 -7.79
C ALA A 473 20.25 1.32 -6.66
N LYS A 474 21.04 1.61 -5.62
CA LYS A 474 21.22 0.77 -4.42
C LYS A 474 20.17 1.05 -3.34
N GLN A 475 19.56 2.23 -3.33
CA GLN A 475 18.79 2.80 -2.23
C GLN A 475 17.38 2.25 -2.10
N GLU A 476 16.92 1.48 -3.08
CA GLU A 476 15.67 0.72 -2.97
C GLU A 476 15.81 -0.61 -2.20
N ALA A 477 17.00 -0.91 -1.67
CA ALA A 477 17.27 -2.11 -0.86
C ALA A 477 17.71 -1.81 0.59
N VAL A 478 17.66 -0.55 1.05
CA VAL A 478 18.19 -0.16 2.38
C VAL A 478 17.09 -0.13 3.45
N PRO A 479 17.28 -0.80 4.60
CA PRO A 479 16.29 -0.87 5.66
C PRO A 479 15.80 0.47 6.27
N LEU A 480 14.49 0.71 6.27
CA LEU A 480 13.77 1.55 7.25
C LEU A 480 13.75 0.90 8.66
N ALA A 481 14.89 0.48 9.20
CA ALA A 481 14.89 -0.34 10.43
C ALA A 481 14.96 0.45 11.76
N ASP A 482 15.35 1.72 11.78
CA ASP A 482 15.77 2.35 13.06
C ASP A 482 14.83 3.43 13.63
N PRO A 483 14.20 4.32 12.83
CA PRO A 483 13.41 5.42 13.41
C PRO A 483 12.05 5.00 13.98
N PHE A 484 11.39 4.01 13.35
CA PHE A 484 10.03 3.59 13.73
C PHE A 484 9.98 2.97 15.14
N LEU A 485 10.94 2.09 15.46
CA LEU A 485 11.00 1.43 16.75
C LEU A 485 11.33 2.43 17.88
N SER A 486 12.29 3.32 17.63
CA SER A 486 12.73 4.32 18.60
C SER A 486 11.66 5.38 18.91
N ALA A 487 10.94 5.87 17.88
CA ALA A 487 9.85 6.84 18.05
C ALA A 487 8.63 6.22 18.74
N ALA A 488 8.27 4.97 18.41
CA ALA A 488 7.19 4.25 19.08
C ALA A 488 7.49 4.06 20.57
N LEU A 489 8.72 3.64 20.92
CA LEU A 489 9.19 3.50 22.31
C LEU A 489 9.25 4.84 23.06
N ALA A 490 9.59 5.94 22.37
CA ALA A 490 9.65 7.26 22.98
C ALA A 490 8.25 7.80 23.32
N PHE A 491 7.26 7.57 22.47
CA PHE A 491 5.88 7.98 22.72
C PHE A 491 5.15 7.06 23.71
N GLU A 492 5.44 5.75 23.74
CA GLU A 492 4.94 4.84 24.79
C GLU A 492 5.34 5.29 26.19
N LYS A 493 6.55 5.84 26.34
CA LYS A 493 6.99 6.45 27.61
C LYS A 493 6.17 7.69 27.96
N VAL A 494 5.72 8.48 26.99
CA VAL A 494 4.90 9.69 27.19
C VAL A 494 3.42 9.36 27.41
N ALA A 495 2.89 8.33 26.75
CA ALA A 495 1.49 7.88 26.83
C ALA A 495 1.22 6.90 27.98
N SER A 496 2.17 6.72 28.89
CA SER A 496 2.08 5.82 30.05
C SER A 496 1.05 6.30 31.08
N ASN A 497 -0.24 6.16 30.75
CA ASN A 497 -1.34 6.14 31.71
C ASN A 497 -2.62 5.45 31.21
N ASP A 498 -2.61 4.84 30.02
CA ASP A 498 -3.77 4.08 29.53
C ASP A 498 -3.34 2.66 29.14
N GLN A 499 -3.27 1.77 30.13
CA GLN A 499 -2.97 0.34 29.94
C GLN A 499 -4.17 -0.46 29.39
N SER A 500 -5.23 0.20 28.89
CA SER A 500 -6.49 -0.49 28.53
C SER A 500 -6.67 -0.75 27.03
N GLN A 501 -5.78 -0.25 26.16
CA GLN A 501 -5.85 -0.49 24.73
C GLN A 501 -4.49 -0.93 24.19
N SER A 502 -4.38 -2.23 23.94
CA SER A 502 -3.28 -2.80 23.16
C SER A 502 -3.41 -2.31 21.70
N PRO A 503 -2.30 -2.00 21.00
CA PRO A 503 -2.24 -2.07 19.55
C PRO A 503 -2.76 -3.44 19.06
N THR A 504 -2.93 -3.63 17.74
CA THR A 504 -3.13 -4.98 17.16
C THR A 504 -2.29 -5.98 17.93
N GLU A 505 -2.90 -7.04 18.46
CA GLU A 505 -2.16 -8.12 19.11
C GLU A 505 -1.20 -8.71 18.06
N ASP A 506 0.02 -8.16 18.05
CA ASP A 506 1.23 -8.74 17.51
C ASP A 506 1.79 -9.78 18.51
N ASP A 507 0.98 -10.17 19.50
CA ASP A 507 1.25 -11.28 20.40
C ASP A 507 1.73 -12.46 19.57
N TRP A 508 2.90 -12.94 19.96
CA TRP A 508 3.65 -13.95 19.26
C TRP A 508 2.73 -15.07 18.78
N LYS A 509 2.53 -15.18 17.46
CA LYS A 509 1.85 -16.35 16.86
C LYS A 509 2.65 -17.66 17.05
N TYR A 510 3.82 -17.58 17.67
CA TYR A 510 4.78 -18.64 17.92
C TYR A 510 5.43 -18.48 19.30
N GLN A 511 5.51 -19.54 20.11
CA GLN A 511 6.40 -19.52 21.28
C GLN A 511 7.86 -19.53 20.79
N ALA A 512 8.53 -18.39 20.87
CA ALA A 512 9.94 -18.26 20.52
C ALA A 512 10.77 -17.81 21.73
N THR A 513 11.88 -18.50 21.96
CA THR A 513 12.87 -18.12 22.99
C THR A 513 14.14 -17.62 22.32
N TRP A 514 14.63 -16.48 22.80
CA TRP A 514 15.90 -15.91 22.39
C TRP A 514 17.05 -16.66 23.05
N THR A 515 17.99 -17.16 22.25
CA THR A 515 19.23 -17.73 22.76
C THR A 515 20.27 -16.62 22.96
N SER A 516 21.22 -16.83 23.88
CA SER A 516 22.23 -15.84 24.26
C SER A 516 23.20 -15.43 23.14
N ASP A 517 23.15 -16.13 21.99
CA ASP A 517 23.90 -15.82 20.77
C ASP A 517 23.08 -14.99 19.75
N GLY A 518 21.89 -14.50 20.13
CA GLY A 518 21.07 -13.61 19.29
C GLY A 518 20.25 -14.34 18.21
N LYS A 519 20.11 -15.66 18.30
CA LYS A 519 19.24 -16.45 17.41
C LYS A 519 17.86 -16.68 18.03
N VAL A 520 16.85 -16.80 17.18
CA VAL A 520 15.47 -17.08 17.57
C VAL A 520 15.21 -18.58 17.45
N ARG A 521 14.82 -19.22 18.54
CA ARG A 521 14.41 -20.63 18.54
C ARG A 521 12.89 -20.72 18.67
N ILE A 522 12.22 -21.26 17.66
CA ILE A 522 10.77 -21.47 17.62
C ILE A 522 10.50 -22.93 18.00
N GLU A 523 9.77 -23.17 19.10
CA GLU A 523 9.34 -24.53 19.46
C GLU A 523 8.16 -24.94 18.57
N PRO A 524 8.19 -26.13 17.93
CA PRO A 524 7.08 -26.59 17.11
C PRO A 524 5.81 -26.77 17.95
N LEU A 525 4.67 -26.33 17.43
CA LEU A 525 3.34 -26.53 18.03
C LEU A 525 3.13 -28.02 18.30
N ARG A 526 2.88 -28.40 19.56
CA ARG A 526 2.40 -29.74 19.92
C ARG A 526 0.95 -29.89 19.44
N CYS A 527 0.75 -30.20 18.17
CA CYS A 527 -0.52 -30.69 17.68
C CYS A 527 -0.73 -32.14 18.13
N THR A 528 -1.90 -32.45 18.68
CA THR A 528 -2.31 -33.85 18.88
C THR A 528 -2.55 -34.46 17.51
N VAL A 529 -1.65 -35.34 17.10
CA VAL A 529 -1.83 -36.19 15.92
C VAL A 529 -3.04 -37.09 16.18
N VAL A 530 -4.15 -36.86 15.47
CA VAL A 530 -5.20 -37.86 15.35
C VAL A 530 -4.71 -38.82 14.27
N PHE A 531 -4.17 -39.95 14.73
CA PHE A 531 -3.51 -40.99 13.94
C PHE A 531 -4.31 -41.40 12.69
N ALA A 532 -3.70 -41.28 11.51
CA ALA A 532 -3.85 -42.29 10.46
C ALA A 532 -2.77 -43.36 10.72
N GLN A 533 -3.14 -44.64 10.70
CA GLN A 533 -2.22 -45.72 11.06
C GLN A 533 -0.95 -45.71 10.20
N PRO A 534 0.24 -46.02 10.76
CA PRO A 534 1.46 -46.11 10.01
C PRO A 534 1.38 -47.34 9.10
N ILE A 535 1.67 -47.14 7.82
CA ILE A 535 1.95 -48.24 6.89
C ILE A 535 3.15 -49.02 7.47
N ARG A 536 2.97 -50.32 7.68
CA ARG A 536 4.01 -51.19 8.23
C ARG A 536 5.09 -51.44 7.17
N ASP A 537 6.34 -51.58 7.62
CA ASP A 537 7.51 -51.77 6.76
C ASP A 537 7.42 -53.02 5.86
N ASP A 538 6.54 -53.97 6.16
CA ASP A 538 6.26 -55.15 5.34
C ASP A 538 5.39 -54.86 4.10
N GLN A 539 4.92 -53.62 3.92
CA GLN A 539 4.16 -53.15 2.75
C GLN A 539 4.99 -52.30 1.77
N LEU A 540 6.32 -52.24 1.97
CA LEU A 540 7.26 -51.49 1.13
C LEU A 540 8.31 -52.46 0.54
N GLU A 541 8.33 -52.62 -0.79
CA GLU A 541 9.53 -53.09 -1.53
C GLU A 541 10.13 -51.88 -2.27
N ASP A 542 11.43 -51.65 -2.11
CA ASP A 542 12.20 -50.59 -2.76
C ASP A 542 11.58 -49.18 -2.70
N GLY A 543 10.97 -48.83 -1.55
CA GLY A 543 10.44 -47.49 -1.29
C GLY A 543 9.21 -47.13 -2.11
N ARG A 544 8.51 -48.11 -2.70
CA ARG A 544 7.21 -47.92 -3.35
C ARG A 544 6.15 -48.78 -2.67
N VAL A 545 4.97 -48.21 -2.47
CA VAL A 545 3.81 -48.92 -1.91
C VAL A 545 3.34 -49.95 -2.94
N ILE A 546 3.36 -51.23 -2.57
CA ILE A 546 2.85 -52.30 -3.40
C ILE A 546 1.33 -52.35 -3.19
N ASN A 547 0.54 -51.95 -4.20
CA ASN A 547 -0.89 -52.21 -4.17
C ASN A 547 -1.11 -53.72 -4.35
N ALA A 548 -1.37 -54.44 -3.26
CA ALA A 548 -2.00 -55.75 -3.34
C ALA A 548 -3.43 -55.54 -3.86
N GLY A 549 -3.69 -56.04 -5.07
CA GLY A 549 -5.00 -56.00 -5.69
C GLY A 549 -6.07 -56.79 -4.94
N ASP A 550 -7.31 -56.43 -5.25
CA ASP A 550 -8.59 -57.11 -5.01
C ASP A 550 -8.57 -58.44 -4.24
N ASN A 551 -9.28 -58.46 -3.10
CA ASN A 551 -10.33 -59.44 -2.77
C ASN A 551 -10.88 -59.19 -1.35
N GLY A 552 -12.17 -58.85 -1.25
CA GLY A 552 -12.94 -58.83 0.00
C GLY A 552 -14.01 -57.76 0.04
#